data_AF-A0A2W5SS50-F1
#
_entry.id   AF-A0A2W5SS50-F1
#
_cell.length_a   1.000
_cell.length_b   1.000
_cell.length_c   1.000
_cell.angle_alpha   90.00
_cell.angle_beta   90.00
_cell.angle_gamma   90.00
#
_symmetry.space_group_name_H-M   'P 1'
#
loop_
_entity.id
_entity.type
_entity.pdbx_description
1 polymer ?
#
loop_
_entity_poly.entity_id
_entity_poly.type
_entity_poly.pdbx_seq_one_letter_code
_entity_poly.pdbx_strand_id
1 'polypeptide(L)'
;MHMATKDKLDALRLPELQARFKEVVGEATKSPNRKFLIRRIDEALAKKAEAKPRGRFKELSVEELRAKYVEVVGRPSGSSSKPYLVWKIREAEKGHVPVGPRTSRRREGEPTDMRILPLRLEARVVDKMDDAWRERDIPNRMEFFRRALGHYLKHLGASDAARAFEQEA
;
A
#
# COMPACT_ATOMS: atom_id res chain seq x y z
N MET A 1 3.13 31.72 -2.40
CA MET A 1 3.51 31.98 -3.81
C MET A 1 2.32 32.29 -4.74
N HIS A 2 1.07 31.96 -4.39
CA HIS A 2 -0.11 32.19 -5.26
C HIS A 2 -0.51 33.65 -5.52
N MET A 3 -0.28 34.57 -4.58
CA MET A 3 -0.69 35.98 -4.79
C MET A 3 0.13 36.66 -5.90
N ALA A 4 1.44 36.44 -5.93
CA ALA A 4 2.34 37.03 -6.92
C ALA A 4 2.09 36.55 -8.37
N THR A 5 1.48 35.38 -8.56
CA THR A 5 1.07 34.89 -9.89
C THR A 5 -0.25 35.50 -10.33
N LYS A 6 -1.18 35.72 -9.40
CA LYS A 6 -2.49 36.32 -9.70
C LYS A 6 -2.36 37.78 -10.11
N ASP A 7 -1.54 38.56 -9.42
CA ASP A 7 -1.28 39.97 -9.75
C ASP A 7 -0.67 40.15 -11.15
N LYS A 8 0.19 39.20 -11.57
CA LYS A 8 0.74 39.16 -12.94
C LYS A 8 -0.31 38.81 -14.00
N LEU A 9 -1.28 37.96 -13.66
CA LEU A 9 -2.38 37.59 -14.57
C LEU A 9 -3.40 38.73 -14.71
N ASP A 10 -3.67 39.49 -13.64
CA ASP A 10 -4.57 40.65 -13.67
C ASP A 10 -4.06 41.77 -14.60
N ALA A 11 -2.74 41.91 -14.75
CA ALA A 11 -2.11 42.88 -15.66
C ALA A 11 -2.19 42.51 -17.17
N LEU A 12 -2.49 41.26 -17.51
CA LEU A 12 -2.53 40.80 -18.90
C LEU A 12 -3.79 41.28 -19.65
N ARG A 13 -3.69 41.46 -20.96
CA ARG A 13 -4.85 41.75 -21.83
C ARG A 13 -5.68 40.48 -22.07
N LEU A 14 -6.95 40.64 -22.44
CA LEU A 14 -7.88 39.52 -22.66
C LEU A 14 -7.34 38.47 -23.66
N PRO A 15 -6.73 38.84 -24.81
CA PRO A 15 -6.15 37.87 -25.73
C PRO A 15 -4.98 37.09 -25.13
N GLU A 16 -4.17 37.75 -24.28
CA GLU A 16 -3.03 37.12 -23.60
C GLU A 16 -3.50 36.13 -22.52
N LEU A 17 -4.59 36.46 -21.80
CA LEU A 17 -5.24 35.54 -20.88
C LEU A 17 -5.79 34.30 -21.60
N GLN A 18 -6.40 34.48 -22.78
CA GLN A 18 -6.88 33.35 -23.59
C GLN A 18 -5.72 32.48 -24.12
N ALA A 19 -4.61 33.10 -24.53
CA ALA A 19 -3.40 32.37 -24.94
C ALA A 19 -2.79 31.57 -23.78
N ARG A 20 -2.66 32.18 -22.59
CA ARG A 20 -2.20 31.49 -21.37
C ARG A 20 -3.13 30.38 -20.92
N PHE A 21 -4.44 30.58 -21.04
CA PHE A 21 -5.42 29.53 -20.76
C PHE A 21 -5.20 28.33 -21.70
N LYS A 22 -5.03 28.57 -23.00
CA LYS A 22 -4.73 27.52 -23.98
C LYS A 22 -3.43 26.78 -23.65
N GLU A 23 -2.38 27.50 -23.26
CA GLU A 23 -1.08 26.92 -22.87
C GLU A 23 -1.18 26.06 -21.59
N VAL A 24 -1.89 26.56 -20.58
CA VAL A 24 -1.92 25.93 -19.24
C VAL A 24 -2.95 24.81 -19.16
N VAL A 25 -4.16 25.05 -19.67
CA VAL A 25 -5.31 24.13 -19.60
C VAL A 25 -5.35 23.19 -20.82
N GLY A 26 -4.78 23.59 -21.96
CA GLY A 26 -4.76 22.80 -23.20
C GLY A 26 -5.98 23.00 -24.10
N GLU A 27 -6.99 23.74 -23.64
CA GLU A 27 -8.24 24.01 -24.38
C GLU A 27 -8.27 25.45 -24.88
N ALA A 28 -8.76 25.66 -26.11
CA ALA A 28 -8.99 27.01 -26.63
C ALA A 28 -10.32 27.56 -26.09
N THR A 29 -10.28 28.68 -25.37
CA THR A 29 -11.48 29.34 -24.87
C THR A 29 -11.67 30.71 -25.52
N LYS A 30 -12.90 31.00 -25.95
CA LYS A 30 -13.34 32.32 -26.41
C LYS A 30 -14.08 33.11 -25.31
N SER A 31 -13.99 32.66 -24.05
CA SER A 31 -14.69 33.31 -22.95
C SER A 31 -14.22 34.78 -22.81
N PRO A 32 -15.15 35.75 -22.77
CA PRO A 32 -14.81 37.16 -22.57
C PRO A 32 -14.54 37.51 -21.09
N ASN A 33 -14.79 36.57 -20.17
CA ASN A 33 -14.73 36.83 -18.74
C ASN A 33 -13.29 36.69 -18.19
N ARG A 34 -12.62 37.83 -17.97
CA ARG A 34 -11.25 37.90 -17.42
C ARG A 34 -11.11 37.21 -16.06
N LYS A 35 -12.03 37.47 -15.11
CA LYS A 35 -11.98 36.87 -13.76
C LYS A 35 -12.03 35.35 -13.81
N PHE A 36 -12.84 34.79 -14.72
CA PHE A 36 -12.91 33.35 -14.95
C PHE A 36 -11.58 32.79 -15.48
N LEU A 37 -10.97 33.46 -16.47
CA LEU A 37 -9.70 33.03 -17.06
C LEU A 37 -8.58 33.02 -16.02
N ILE A 38 -8.45 34.08 -15.23
CA ILE A 38 -7.43 34.20 -14.18
C ILE A 38 -7.60 33.09 -13.14
N ARG A 39 -8.82 32.88 -12.64
CA ARG A 39 -9.11 31.81 -11.66
C ARG A 39 -8.75 30.44 -12.22
N ARG A 40 -9.17 30.13 -13.45
CA ARG A 40 -8.90 28.82 -14.07
C ARG A 40 -7.43 28.58 -14.37
N ILE A 41 -6.71 29.62 -14.81
CA ILE A 41 -5.26 29.55 -15.02
C ILE A 41 -4.56 29.30 -13.67
N ASP A 42 -4.93 30.03 -12.62
CA ASP A 42 -4.34 29.86 -11.29
C ASP A 42 -4.64 28.47 -10.71
N GLU A 43 -5.88 27.98 -10.80
CA GLU A 43 -6.25 26.60 -10.41
C GLU A 43 -5.43 25.55 -11.18
N ALA A 44 -5.24 25.74 -12.49
CA ALA A 44 -4.49 24.80 -13.31
C ALA A 44 -2.98 24.87 -13.06
N LEU A 45 -2.43 26.06 -12.78
CA LEU A 45 -1.04 26.24 -12.36
C LEU A 45 -0.79 25.66 -10.97
N ALA A 46 -1.71 25.85 -10.02
CA ALA A 46 -1.67 25.23 -8.70
C ALA A 46 -1.66 23.71 -8.81
N LYS A 47 -2.57 23.14 -9.60
CA LYS A 47 -2.64 21.69 -9.84
C LYS A 47 -1.39 21.14 -10.54
N LYS A 48 -0.79 21.90 -11.47
CA LYS A 48 0.51 21.56 -12.08
C LYS A 48 1.67 21.67 -11.09
N ALA A 49 1.65 22.62 -10.16
CA ALA A 49 2.66 22.78 -9.13
C ALA A 49 2.58 21.69 -8.05
N GLU A 50 1.36 21.27 -7.67
CA GLU A 50 1.13 20.13 -6.79
C GLU A 50 1.57 18.80 -7.42
N ALA A 51 1.50 18.69 -8.76
CA ALA A 51 2.07 17.58 -9.49
C ALA A 51 3.60 17.66 -9.51
N LYS A 52 4.25 17.22 -8.42
CA LYS A 52 5.72 17.13 -8.30
C LYS A 52 6.36 16.51 -9.57
N PRO A 53 7.56 16.97 -9.97
CA PRO A 53 8.15 16.62 -11.26
C PRO A 53 8.28 15.11 -11.43
N ARG A 54 7.65 14.59 -12.49
CA ARG A 54 7.70 13.18 -12.90
C ARG A 54 9.08 12.86 -13.49
N GLY A 55 10.08 12.74 -12.61
CA GLY A 55 11.46 12.47 -13.00
C GLY A 55 12.46 12.34 -11.85
N ARG A 56 12.12 12.87 -10.66
CA ARG A 56 13.00 12.88 -9.47
C ARG A 56 13.57 11.50 -9.07
N PHE A 57 12.88 10.43 -9.44
CA PHE A 57 13.27 9.05 -9.09
C PHE A 57 13.78 8.21 -10.28
N LYS A 58 13.90 8.79 -11.49
CA LYS A 58 14.28 8.06 -12.70
C LYS A 58 15.75 7.66 -12.72
N GLU A 59 16.62 8.53 -12.22
CA GLU A 59 18.08 8.33 -12.19
C GLU A 59 18.56 7.58 -10.95
N LEU A 60 17.71 7.44 -9.93
CA LEU A 60 18.11 6.82 -8.66
C LEU A 60 18.31 5.31 -8.80
N SER A 61 19.34 4.82 -8.13
CA SER A 61 19.59 3.41 -7.89
C SER A 61 18.56 2.82 -6.90
N VAL A 62 18.48 1.48 -6.84
CA VAL A 62 17.61 0.80 -5.88
C VAL A 62 18.02 1.12 -4.43
N GLU A 63 19.31 1.29 -4.17
CA GLU A 63 19.84 1.61 -2.85
C GLU A 63 19.49 3.04 -2.43
N GLU A 64 19.63 4.00 -3.34
CA GLU A 64 19.23 5.39 -3.09
C GLU A 64 17.71 5.52 -2.89
N LEU A 65 16.92 4.72 -3.62
CA LEU A 65 15.48 4.63 -3.40
C LEU A 65 15.14 4.00 -2.04
N ARG A 66 15.92 3.03 -1.56
CA ARG A 66 15.76 2.47 -0.22
C ARG A 66 16.14 3.48 0.86
N ALA A 67 17.20 4.26 0.67
CA ALA A 67 17.58 5.32 1.58
C ALA A 67 16.47 6.37 1.71
N LYS A 68 15.94 6.87 0.57
CA LYS A 68 14.79 7.79 0.55
C LYS A 68 13.53 7.16 1.13
N TYR A 69 13.32 5.87 0.93
CA TYR A 69 12.21 5.15 1.55
C TYR A 69 12.31 5.16 3.07
N VAL A 70 13.50 4.95 3.64
CA VAL A 70 13.71 5.01 5.09
C VAL A 70 13.45 6.43 5.62
N GLU A 71 13.95 7.45 4.92
CA GLU A 71 13.74 8.86 5.27
C GLU A 71 12.25 9.24 5.28
N VAL A 72 11.51 8.86 4.24
CA VAL A 72 10.10 9.26 4.04
C VAL A 72 9.12 8.38 4.79
N VAL A 73 9.36 7.06 4.84
CA VAL A 73 8.43 6.07 5.41
C VAL A 73 8.80 5.71 6.85
N GLY A 74 10.03 5.99 7.29
CA GLY A 74 10.50 5.75 8.66
C GLY A 74 10.80 4.28 8.98
N ARG A 75 11.00 3.42 7.97
CA ARG A 75 11.33 2.00 8.15
C ARG A 75 12.10 1.41 6.97
N PRO A 76 12.91 0.36 7.15
CA PRO A 76 13.59 -0.32 6.06
C PRO A 76 12.61 -1.10 5.16
N SER A 77 12.95 -1.24 3.88
CA SER A 77 12.25 -2.07 2.91
C SER A 77 13.21 -3.10 2.33
N GLY A 78 12.83 -4.39 2.39
CA GLY A 78 13.55 -5.47 1.69
C GLY A 78 13.28 -5.51 0.19
N SER A 79 12.33 -4.71 -0.32
CA SER A 79 11.97 -4.73 -1.74
C SER A 79 13.12 -4.19 -2.62
N SER A 80 13.42 -4.89 -3.71
CA SER A 80 14.37 -4.46 -4.76
C SER A 80 13.68 -3.82 -5.96
N SER A 81 12.35 -3.74 -5.96
CA SER A 81 11.57 -3.22 -7.09
C SER A 81 11.55 -1.69 -7.10
N LYS A 82 12.19 -1.08 -8.11
CA LYS A 82 12.18 0.39 -8.30
C LYS A 82 10.75 0.96 -8.39
N PRO A 83 9.83 0.40 -9.21
CA PRO A 83 8.45 0.91 -9.29
C PRO A 83 7.73 0.91 -7.94
N TYR A 84 7.93 -0.14 -7.13
CA TYR A 84 7.32 -0.26 -5.81
C TYR A 84 7.84 0.80 -4.83
N LEU A 85 9.16 1.01 -4.77
CA LEU A 85 9.77 2.00 -3.89
C LEU A 85 9.30 3.41 -4.25
N VAL A 86 9.28 3.75 -5.54
CA VAL A 86 8.80 5.06 -6.01
C VAL A 86 7.33 5.28 -5.69
N TRP A 87 6.48 4.28 -5.93
CA TRP A 87 5.07 4.36 -5.59
C TRP A 87 4.88 4.59 -4.08
N LYS A 88 5.54 3.79 -3.24
CA LYS A 88 5.34 3.87 -1.79
C LYS A 88 5.92 5.16 -1.17
N ILE A 89 7.03 5.68 -1.71
CA ILE A 89 7.54 7.00 -1.34
C ILE A 89 6.52 8.09 -1.70
N ARG A 90 5.91 8.04 -2.89
CA ARG A 90 4.88 9.02 -3.28
C ARG A 90 3.64 8.95 -2.40
N GLU A 91 3.19 7.75 -2.06
CA GLU A 91 2.01 7.58 -1.21
C GLU A 91 2.29 8.04 0.23
N ALA A 92 3.51 7.86 0.74
CA ALA A 92 3.94 8.43 2.01
C ALA A 92 4.08 9.96 1.95
N GLU A 93 4.64 10.54 0.88
CA GLU A 93 4.69 12.00 0.68
C GLU A 93 3.30 12.65 0.61
N LYS A 94 2.28 11.92 0.14
CA LYS A 94 0.87 12.36 0.13
C LYS A 94 0.14 12.12 1.45
N GLY A 95 0.78 11.47 2.43
CA GLY A 95 0.14 11.11 3.71
C GLY A 95 -0.82 9.91 3.64
N HIS A 96 -0.87 9.17 2.53
CA HIS A 96 -1.72 7.97 2.39
C HIS A 96 -1.10 6.71 3.01
N VAL A 97 0.13 6.81 3.54
CA VAL A 97 0.82 5.72 4.22
C VAL A 97 1.18 6.16 5.63
N PRO A 98 0.93 5.34 6.66
CA PRO A 98 1.41 5.60 8.01
C PRO A 98 2.94 5.58 8.02
N VAL A 99 3.50 6.76 8.29
CA VAL A 99 4.94 7.00 8.47
C VAL A 99 5.33 6.56 9.88
N GLY A 100 6.41 5.79 9.98
CA GLY A 100 6.93 5.29 11.24
C GLY A 100 7.02 3.76 11.34
N PRO A 101 7.50 3.27 12.49
CA PRO A 101 7.62 1.84 12.77
C PRO A 101 6.29 1.16 12.51
N ARG A 102 6.30 0.03 11.79
CA ARG A 102 5.10 -0.80 11.69
C ARG A 102 4.81 -1.30 13.10
N THR A 103 3.83 -0.72 13.77
CA THR A 103 3.11 -1.43 14.81
C THR A 103 2.46 -2.63 14.12
N SER A 104 3.15 -3.76 14.07
CA SER A 104 2.47 -5.04 14.08
C SER A 104 1.45 -4.93 15.18
N ARG A 105 0.15 -5.14 14.91
CA ARG A 105 -0.87 -5.15 15.96
C ARG A 105 -0.31 -5.97 17.10
N ARG A 106 0.11 -5.32 18.18
CA ARG A 106 0.41 -6.00 19.42
C ARG A 106 -0.93 -6.62 19.78
N ARG A 107 -1.03 -7.95 19.74
CA ARG A 107 -2.20 -8.61 20.32
C ARG A 107 -2.28 -8.08 21.76
N GLU A 108 -3.36 -7.40 22.11
CA GLU A 108 -3.67 -7.17 23.52
C GLU A 108 -3.96 -8.56 24.11
N GLY A 109 -3.09 -8.99 25.01
CA GLY A 109 -3.11 -10.33 25.60
C GLY A 109 -1.71 -10.75 26.02
N GLU A 110 -1.63 -11.59 27.05
CA GLU A 110 -0.36 -12.26 27.38
C GLU A 110 0.10 -13.10 26.18
N PRO A 111 1.40 -13.10 25.87
CA PRO A 111 1.94 -14.00 24.86
C PRO A 111 1.62 -15.45 25.25
N THR A 112 0.77 -16.12 24.47
CA THR A 112 0.59 -17.57 24.64
C THR A 112 1.93 -18.25 24.36
N ASP A 113 2.38 -19.12 25.27
CA ASP A 113 3.58 -19.95 25.05
C ASP A 113 3.28 -20.97 23.95
N MET A 114 3.60 -20.60 22.70
CA MET A 114 3.39 -21.44 21.53
C MET A 114 4.61 -22.32 21.31
N ARG A 115 4.41 -23.64 21.34
CA ARG A 115 5.46 -24.60 20.97
C ARG A 115 5.32 -25.01 19.51
N ILE A 116 6.46 -25.14 18.83
CA ILE A 116 6.54 -25.65 17.45
C ILE A 116 6.74 -27.17 17.50
N LEU A 117 5.85 -27.92 16.86
CA LEU A 117 6.00 -29.37 16.68
C LEU A 117 6.64 -29.66 15.31
N PRO A 118 7.94 -30.01 15.23
CA PRO A 118 8.58 -30.33 13.96
C PRO A 118 8.12 -31.69 13.43
N LEU A 119 7.43 -31.70 12.29
CA LEU A 119 6.99 -32.91 11.60
C LEU A 119 7.76 -33.06 10.29
N ARG A 120 8.40 -34.22 10.09
CA ARG A 120 9.10 -34.55 8.83
C ARG A 120 8.21 -35.47 8.00
N LEU A 121 7.90 -35.04 6.79
CA LEU A 121 7.11 -35.79 5.80
C LEU A 121 7.82 -35.70 4.44
N GLU A 122 7.69 -36.74 3.62
CA GLU A 122 8.13 -36.68 2.24
C GLU A 122 7.30 -35.68 1.43
N ALA A 123 7.94 -34.94 0.51
CA ALA A 123 7.27 -33.91 -0.29
C ALA A 123 6.02 -34.44 -1.01
N ARG A 124 6.13 -35.63 -1.63
CA ARG A 124 5.01 -36.28 -2.34
C ARG A 124 3.82 -36.59 -1.43
N VAL A 125 4.06 -36.85 -0.15
CA VAL A 125 3.01 -37.09 0.84
C VAL A 125 2.36 -35.77 1.25
N VAL A 126 3.16 -34.71 1.41
CA VAL A 126 2.67 -33.37 1.70
C VAL A 126 1.79 -32.87 0.55
N ASP A 127 2.17 -33.10 -0.70
CA ASP A 127 1.39 -32.70 -1.87
C ASP A 127 0.01 -33.35 -1.88
N LYS A 128 -0.04 -34.69 -1.73
CA LYS A 128 -1.31 -35.44 -1.66
C LYS A 128 -2.20 -34.98 -0.50
N MET A 129 -1.60 -34.71 0.66
CA MET A 129 -2.32 -34.20 1.82
C MET A 129 -2.89 -32.81 1.55
N ASP A 130 -2.10 -31.95 0.90
CA ASP A 130 -2.48 -30.59 0.56
C ASP A 130 -3.65 -30.53 -0.41
N ASP A 131 -3.65 -31.40 -1.41
CA ASP A 131 -4.77 -31.54 -2.34
C ASP A 131 -6.03 -32.02 -1.60
N ALA A 132 -5.88 -33.04 -0.74
CA ALA A 132 -6.99 -33.62 0.01
C ALA A 132 -7.71 -32.63 0.94
N TRP A 133 -6.99 -31.71 1.62
CA TRP A 133 -7.66 -30.72 2.48
C TRP A 133 -8.24 -29.54 1.71
N ARG A 134 -7.63 -29.16 0.57
CA ARG A 134 -8.17 -28.10 -0.31
C ARG A 134 -9.48 -28.51 -0.98
N GLU A 135 -9.60 -29.77 -1.40
CA GLU A 135 -10.84 -30.33 -1.96
C GLU A 135 -11.99 -30.37 -0.94
N ARG A 136 -11.68 -30.24 0.36
CA ARG A 136 -12.63 -30.34 1.48
C ARG A 136 -12.97 -28.98 2.10
N ASP A 137 -12.66 -27.87 1.42
CA ASP A 137 -12.89 -26.49 1.87
C ASP A 137 -12.32 -26.19 3.27
N ILE A 138 -11.27 -26.89 3.68
CA ILE A 138 -10.55 -26.58 4.92
C ILE A 138 -9.71 -25.32 4.63
N PRO A 139 -9.72 -24.28 5.49
CA PRO A 139 -9.11 -22.99 5.14
C PRO A 139 -7.58 -23.01 5.14
N ASN A 140 -6.95 -23.87 5.94
CA ASN A 140 -5.50 -23.95 6.04
C ASN A 140 -5.03 -25.32 6.57
N ARG A 141 -3.76 -25.63 6.31
CA ARG A 141 -3.10 -26.88 6.76
C ARG A 141 -3.11 -27.08 8.28
N MET A 142 -3.05 -25.99 9.07
CA MET A 142 -3.06 -26.10 10.54
C MET A 142 -4.42 -26.59 11.04
N GLU A 143 -5.51 -26.11 10.46
CA GLU A 143 -6.87 -26.54 10.76
C GLU A 143 -7.09 -28.01 10.40
N PHE A 144 -6.57 -28.44 9.24
CA PHE A 144 -6.56 -29.85 8.86
C PHE A 144 -5.87 -30.71 9.94
N PHE A 145 -4.66 -30.33 10.36
CA PHE A 145 -3.93 -31.07 11.39
C PHE A 145 -4.65 -31.06 12.75
N ARG A 146 -5.19 -29.93 13.19
CA ARG A 146 -5.93 -29.85 14.47
C ARG A 146 -7.15 -30.77 14.47
N ARG A 147 -7.96 -30.73 13.41
CA ARG A 147 -9.13 -31.60 13.26
C ARG A 147 -8.75 -33.08 13.20
N ALA A 148 -7.70 -33.41 12.44
CA ALA A 148 -7.21 -34.78 12.34
C ALA A 148 -6.72 -35.32 13.70
N LEU A 149 -5.96 -34.53 14.45
CA LEU A 149 -5.50 -34.89 15.79
C LEU A 149 -6.66 -35.02 16.77
N GLY A 150 -7.60 -34.07 16.78
CA GLY A 150 -8.80 -34.14 17.62
C GLY A 150 -9.64 -35.39 17.32
N HIS A 151 -9.90 -35.68 16.05
CA HIS A 151 -10.63 -36.88 15.62
C HIS A 151 -9.92 -38.16 16.06
N TYR A 152 -8.60 -38.25 15.86
CA TYR A 152 -7.83 -39.43 16.27
C TYR A 152 -7.80 -39.61 17.79
N LEU A 153 -7.67 -38.51 18.55
CA LEU A 153 -7.73 -38.55 20.02
C LEU A 153 -9.09 -39.03 20.53
N LYS A 154 -10.21 -38.64 19.90
CA LYS A 154 -11.54 -39.19 20.22
C LYS A 154 -11.61 -40.68 19.95
N HIS A 155 -11.09 -41.12 18.82
CA HIS A 155 -11.04 -42.54 18.46
C HIS A 155 -10.26 -43.36 19.50
N LEU A 156 -9.20 -42.81 20.07
CA LEU A 156 -8.42 -43.44 21.15
C LEU A 156 -9.09 -43.36 22.54
N GLY A 157 -10.27 -42.72 22.66
CA GLY A 157 -10.96 -42.52 23.94
C GLY A 157 -10.40 -41.39 24.80
N ALA A 158 -9.44 -40.61 24.29
CA ALA A 158 -8.83 -39.47 24.98
C ALA A 158 -9.70 -38.20 24.83
N SER A 159 -10.95 -38.26 25.29
CA SER A 159 -11.97 -37.23 25.08
C SER A 159 -11.57 -35.84 25.61
N ASP A 160 -10.89 -35.78 26.77
CA ASP A 160 -10.43 -34.51 27.35
C ASP A 160 -9.35 -33.84 26.49
N ALA A 161 -8.39 -34.63 25.99
CA ALA A 161 -7.36 -34.16 25.10
C ALA A 161 -7.95 -33.73 23.75
N ALA A 162 -8.90 -34.49 23.21
CA ALA A 162 -9.57 -34.15 21.96
C ALA A 162 -10.28 -32.80 22.03
N ARG A 163 -10.94 -32.49 23.16
CA ARG A 163 -11.66 -31.21 23.37
C ARG A 163 -10.73 -30.00 23.23
N ALA A 164 -9.46 -30.12 23.60
CA ALA A 164 -8.47 -29.04 23.46
C ALA A 164 -8.16 -28.67 22.00
N PHE A 165 -8.48 -29.55 21.04
CA PHE A 165 -8.30 -29.31 19.61
C PHE A 165 -9.57 -28.85 18.88
N GLU A 166 -10.72 -28.80 19.58
CA GLU A 166 -12.01 -28.37 19.01
C GLU A 166 -12.36 -26.91 19.33
N GLN A 167 -11.75 -26.34 20.37
CA GLN A 167 -12.00 -24.97 20.81
C GLN A 167 -10.93 -24.02 20.27
N GLU A 168 -11.11 -23.54 19.04
CA GLU A 168 -10.58 -22.27 18.50
C GLU A 168 -10.98 -22.20 17.00
N ALA A 169 -12.27 -21.97 16.75
CA ALA A 169 -12.78 -21.51 15.45
C ALA A 169 -13.35 -20.10 15.62
#